data_AF-A0A9E0SIV0-F1
#
_entry.id   AF-A0A9E0SIV0-F1
#
_cell.length_a   1.000
_cell.length_b   1.000
_cell.length_c   1.000
_cell.angle_alpha   90.00
_cell.angle_beta   90.00
_cell.angle_gamma   90.00
#
_symmetry.space_group_name_H-M   'P 1'
#
loop_
_entity.id
_entity.type
_entity.pdbx_description
1 polymer ?
#
loop_
_entity_poly.entity_id
_entity_poly.type
_entity_poly.pdbx_seq_one_letter_code
_entity_poly.pdbx_strand_id
1 'polypeptide(L)'
;MERMSSEKPIIALGSWLETPAGRYVRAWEQARLDILTADIFGFNAMQIGLPQIDALRANRMTGKWLTDTLAPDTSVVNGQGGQPPVVVVHDFAELPFASASLDLVVLPHVLEFAA
;
A
#
# COMPACT_ATOMS: atom_id res chain seq x y z
N MET A 1 25.71 -11.89 12.25
CA MET A 1 26.69 -11.65 11.17
C MET A 1 25.95 -12.10 9.93
N GLU A 2 25.12 -11.24 9.34
CA GLU A 2 25.47 -10.21 8.35
C GLU A 2 24.77 -8.88 8.66
N ARG A 3 25.49 -7.77 8.61
CA ARG A 3 24.88 -6.44 8.52
C ARG A 3 24.45 -6.28 7.07
N MET A 4 23.18 -6.45 6.76
CA MET A 4 22.60 -5.92 5.52
C MET A 4 22.90 -4.42 5.52
N SER A 5 23.82 -4.01 4.66
CA SER A 5 24.09 -2.61 4.36
C SER A 5 22.77 -1.98 3.94
N SER A 6 22.20 -1.17 4.84
CA SER A 6 21.08 -0.29 4.55
C SER A 6 21.59 0.74 3.54
N GLU A 7 21.54 0.37 2.26
CA GLU A 7 21.61 1.33 1.17
C GLU A 7 20.41 2.24 1.36
N LYS A 8 20.67 3.45 1.87
CA LYS A 8 19.65 4.49 1.97
C LYS A 8 19.24 4.80 0.53
N PRO A 9 18.00 4.53 0.11
CA PRO A 9 17.58 4.89 -1.23
C PRO A 9 17.78 6.39 -1.41
N ILE A 10 18.45 6.77 -2.51
CA ILE A 10 18.86 8.14 -2.83
C ILE A 10 17.65 9.10 -2.82
N ILE A 11 16.44 8.55 -2.95
CA ILE A 11 15.16 9.22 -2.69
C ILE A 11 14.25 8.21 -1.97
N ALA A 12 13.81 8.51 -0.74
CA ALA A 12 12.73 7.75 -0.12
C ALA A 12 11.42 8.07 -0.87
N LEU A 13 10.90 7.11 -1.64
CA LEU A 13 9.72 7.28 -2.51
C LEU A 13 8.56 7.99 -1.79
N GLY A 14 8.27 7.59 -0.55
CA GLY A 14 7.23 8.23 0.26
C GLY A 14 7.43 9.74 0.45
N SER A 15 8.66 10.20 0.72
CA SER A 15 8.96 11.64 0.86
C SER A 15 8.88 12.40 -0.47
N TRP A 16 9.21 11.74 -1.58
CA TRP A 16 9.13 12.34 -2.90
C TRP A 16 7.69 12.49 -3.39
N LEU A 17 6.80 11.54 -3.07
CA LEU A 17 5.37 11.62 -3.37
C LEU A 17 4.69 12.84 -2.72
N GLU A 18 5.27 13.38 -1.65
CA GLU A 18 4.80 14.60 -1.00
C GLU A 18 5.28 15.90 -1.66
N THR A 19 6.20 15.84 -2.63
CA THR A 19 6.60 17.02 -3.43
C THR A 19 5.49 17.42 -4.42
N PRO A 20 5.49 18.66 -4.97
CA PRO A 20 4.49 19.05 -5.96
C PRO A 20 4.41 18.13 -7.18
N ALA A 21 5.57 17.67 -7.69
CA ALA A 21 5.61 16.72 -8.80
C ALA A 21 5.14 15.33 -8.36
N GLY A 22 5.56 14.88 -7.17
CA GLY A 22 5.11 13.61 -6.59
C GLY A 22 3.60 13.55 -6.40
N ARG A 23 2.97 14.64 -5.93
CA ARG A 23 1.51 14.72 -5.78
C ARG A 23 0.76 14.62 -7.11
N TYR A 24 1.33 15.17 -8.19
CA TYR A 24 0.77 15.00 -9.53
C TYR A 24 0.79 13.53 -9.97
N VAL A 25 1.94 12.87 -9.81
CA VAL A 25 2.09 11.43 -10.14
C VAL A 25 1.17 10.58 -9.28
N ARG A 26 1.13 10.82 -7.96
CA ARG A 26 0.23 10.16 -7.01
C ARG A 26 -1.24 10.31 -7.41
N ALA A 27 -1.67 11.50 -7.80
CA ALA A 27 -3.05 11.73 -8.22
C ALA A 27 -3.39 11.00 -9.53
N TRP A 28 -2.45 10.98 -10.48
CA TRP A 28 -2.61 10.22 -11.72
C TRP A 28 -2.69 8.71 -11.46
N GLU A 29 -1.81 8.18 -10.63
CA GLU A 29 -1.78 6.77 -10.26
C GLU A 29 -3.04 6.35 -9.51
N GLN A 30 -3.50 7.17 -8.56
CA GLN A 30 -4.76 6.97 -7.87
C GLN A 30 -5.94 6.88 -8.86
N ALA A 31 -6.02 7.80 -9.82
CA ALA A 31 -7.08 7.77 -10.83
C ALA A 31 -7.01 6.49 -11.69
N ARG A 32 -5.80 5.98 -11.96
CA ARG A 32 -5.63 4.73 -12.71
C ARG A 32 -6.05 3.52 -11.90
N LEU A 33 -5.65 3.44 -10.63
CA LEU A 33 -6.03 2.37 -9.71
C LEU A 33 -7.54 2.34 -9.45
N ASP A 34 -8.18 3.51 -9.36
CA ASP A 34 -9.64 3.57 -9.23
C ASP A 34 -10.35 2.91 -10.41
N ILE A 35 -9.89 3.19 -11.63
CA ILE A 35 -10.46 2.58 -12.85
C ILE A 35 -10.22 1.07 -12.86
N LEU A 36 -9.03 0.62 -12.47
CA LEU A 36 -8.65 -0.79 -12.51
C LEU A 36 -9.38 -1.63 -11.44
N THR A 37 -9.65 -1.05 -10.27
CA THR A 37 -10.19 -1.78 -9.12
C THR A 37 -11.70 -1.63 -8.95
N ALA A 38 -12.34 -0.69 -9.62
CA ALA A 38 -13.78 -0.42 -9.49
C ALA A 38 -14.67 -1.61 -9.89
N ASP A 39 -14.25 -2.40 -10.87
CA ASP A 39 -15.04 -3.50 -11.45
C ASP A 39 -14.51 -4.90 -11.07
N ILE A 40 -13.72 -4.99 -9.99
CA ILE A 40 -13.27 -6.25 -9.42
C ILE A 40 -14.17 -6.63 -8.24
N PHE A 41 -14.77 -7.81 -8.32
CA PHE A 41 -15.74 -8.32 -7.34
C PHE A 41 -15.16 -9.43 -6.46
N GLY A 42 -15.67 -9.52 -5.23
CA GLY A 42 -15.19 -10.42 -4.19
C GLY A 42 -15.69 -9.96 -2.82
N PHE A 43 -15.16 -10.57 -1.76
CA PHE A 43 -15.41 -10.18 -0.38
C PHE A 43 -14.23 -9.43 0.23
N ASN A 44 -13.01 -9.87 -0.09
CA ASN A 44 -11.78 -9.51 0.61
C ASN A 44 -10.70 -8.98 -0.36
N ALA A 45 -10.42 -7.69 -0.27
CA ALA A 45 -9.36 -7.00 -0.98
C ALA A 45 -8.25 -6.53 -0.02
N MET A 46 -7.01 -6.77 -0.42
CA MET A 46 -5.80 -6.43 0.33
C MET A 46 -4.94 -5.49 -0.48
N GLN A 47 -4.53 -4.38 0.12
CA GLN A 47 -3.38 -3.60 -0.34
C GLN A 47 -2.18 -3.92 0.54
N ILE A 48 -1.02 -4.10 -0.07
CA ILE A 48 0.25 -4.30 0.63
C ILE A 48 1.19 -3.15 0.24
N GLY A 49 1.66 -2.41 1.25
CA GLY A 49 2.58 -1.29 1.09
C GLY A 49 1.94 0.02 0.64
N LEU A 50 2.81 1.04 0.56
CA LEU A 50 2.56 2.39 0.04
C LEU A 50 1.26 3.05 0.53
N PRO A 51 1.14 3.36 1.84
CA PRO A 51 -0.06 3.98 2.43
C PRO A 51 -0.42 5.36 1.86
N GLN A 52 0.49 5.98 1.10
CA GLN A 52 0.22 7.23 0.39
C GLN A 52 -0.84 7.03 -0.71
N ILE A 53 -1.02 5.83 -1.26
CA ILE A 53 -2.01 5.58 -2.32
C ILE A 53 -3.10 4.69 -1.76
N ASP A 54 -4.37 5.08 -1.92
CA ASP A 54 -5.52 4.27 -1.52
C ASP A 54 -5.98 3.46 -2.74
N ALA A 55 -5.27 2.39 -3.06
CA ALA A 55 -5.51 1.61 -4.28
C ALA A 55 -6.91 0.98 -4.31
N LEU A 56 -7.54 0.82 -3.15
CA LEU A 56 -8.87 0.21 -2.98
C LEU A 56 -9.98 1.23 -2.75
N ARG A 57 -9.71 2.53 -2.95
CA ARG A 57 -10.66 3.62 -2.79
C ARG A 57 -11.95 3.40 -3.57
N ALA A 58 -11.84 3.11 -4.87
CA ALA A 58 -12.99 2.89 -5.76
C ALA A 58 -13.52 1.45 -5.73
N ASN A 59 -12.78 0.51 -5.12
CA ASN A 59 -13.21 -0.87 -5.01
C ASN A 59 -14.43 -0.99 -4.07
N ARG A 60 -15.40 -1.80 -4.48
CA ARG A 60 -16.71 -1.95 -3.81
C ARG A 60 -16.78 -3.13 -2.83
N MET A 61 -15.70 -3.91 -2.67
CA MET A 61 -15.67 -4.98 -1.66
C MET A 61 -15.79 -4.40 -0.26
N THR A 62 -16.40 -5.16 0.66
CA THR A 62 -16.58 -4.74 2.05
C THR A 62 -15.31 -4.92 2.86
N GLY A 63 -14.61 -6.05 2.68
CA GLY A 63 -13.32 -6.30 3.33
C GLY A 63 -12.21 -5.61 2.56
N LYS A 64 -11.85 -4.39 2.95
CA LYS A 64 -10.71 -3.66 2.38
C LYS A 64 -9.69 -3.41 3.46
N TRP A 65 -8.47 -3.90 3.24
CA TRP A 65 -7.42 -3.84 4.24
C TRP A 65 -6.10 -3.36 3.64
N LEU A 66 -5.31 -2.70 4.48
CA LEU A 66 -3.96 -2.26 4.17
C LEU A 66 -2.98 -2.98 5.10
N THR A 67 -1.87 -3.44 4.55
CA THR A 67 -0.76 -4.06 5.29
C THR A 67 0.55 -3.42 4.89
N ASP A 68 1.53 -3.44 5.78
CA ASP A 68 2.86 -2.88 5.51
C ASP A 68 3.92 -3.61 6.35
N THR A 69 5.20 -3.38 6.08
CA THR A 69 6.33 -3.89 6.87
C THR A 69 6.55 -3.12 8.17
N LEU A 70 5.92 -1.94 8.29
CA LEU A 70 6.08 -1.05 9.44
C LEU A 70 4.70 -0.66 9.98
N ALA A 71 4.60 -0.60 11.31
CA ALA A 71 3.43 -0.02 11.95
C ALA A 71 3.39 1.49 11.65
N PRO A 72 2.20 2.06 11.37
CA PRO A 72 2.07 3.50 11.16
C PRO A 72 2.52 4.24 12.42
N ASP A 73 3.27 5.33 12.23
CA ASP A 73 3.66 6.19 13.33
C ASP A 73 2.40 6.84 13.92
N THR A 74 2.08 6.48 15.16
CA THR A 74 0.88 6.98 15.87
C THR A 74 0.84 8.50 16.01
N SER A 75 1.96 9.20 15.79
CA SER A 75 2.03 10.66 15.80
C SER A 75 1.46 11.33 14.53
N VAL A 76 1.33 10.61 13.42
CA VAL A 76 0.76 11.11 12.14
C VAL A 76 -0.73 10.83 11.97
N VAL A 77 -1.40 10.26 12.98
CA VAL A 77 -2.83 9.92 12.96
C VAL A 77 -3.74 11.17 13.07
N ASN A 78 -3.17 12.38 13.08
CA ASN A 78 -3.93 13.62 13.02
C ASN A 78 -4.13 14.10 11.58
N GLY A 79 -5.17 13.57 10.95
CA GLY A 79 -6.04 14.30 10.04
C GLY A 79 -5.45 14.76 8.72
N GLN A 80 -5.70 13.99 7.66
CA GLN A 80 -6.35 14.47 6.42
C GLN A 80 -6.52 13.30 5.44
N GLY A 81 -7.74 12.76 5.38
CA GLY A 81 -8.21 11.92 4.27
C GLY A 81 -8.08 10.42 4.48
N GLY A 82 -9.09 9.83 5.13
CA GLY A 82 -9.66 8.50 4.82
C GLY A 82 -8.78 7.27 4.59
N GLN A 83 -7.46 7.33 4.78
CA GLN A 83 -6.58 6.21 4.47
C GLN A 83 -6.92 5.02 5.38
N PRO A 84 -7.11 3.81 4.82
CA PRO A 84 -7.42 2.63 5.61
C PRO A 84 -6.25 2.33 6.58
N PRO A 85 -6.53 2.00 7.85
CA PRO A 85 -5.46 1.70 8.80
C PRO A 85 -4.71 0.43 8.39
N VAL A 86 -3.39 0.41 8.65
CA VAL A 86 -2.57 -0.80 8.51
C VAL A 86 -3.07 -1.82 9.54
N VAL A 87 -3.63 -2.94 9.08
CA VAL A 87 -4.26 -3.94 9.96
C VAL A 87 -3.29 -5.00 10.47
N VAL A 88 -2.24 -5.30 9.71
CA VAL A 88 -1.21 -6.30 10.02
C VAL A 88 0.13 -5.82 9.52
N VAL A 89 1.18 -6.04 10.32
CA VAL A 89 2.58 -5.83 9.93
C VAL A 89 3.22 -7.18 9.65
N HIS A 90 3.77 -7.35 8.45
CA HIS A 90 4.42 -8.60 8.04
C HIS A 90 5.45 -8.35 6.93
N ASP A 91 6.33 -9.33 6.71
CA ASP A 91 7.19 -9.36 5.54
C ASP A 91 6.35 -9.64 4.29
N PHE A 92 6.64 -8.96 3.17
CA PHE A 92 5.88 -9.10 1.93
C PHE A 92 6.00 -10.50 1.29
N ALA A 93 7.06 -11.25 1.61
CA ALA A 93 7.25 -12.64 1.19
C ALA A 93 6.53 -13.65 2.11
N GLU A 94 6.13 -13.24 3.32
CA GLU A 94 5.47 -14.11 4.31
C GLU A 94 4.05 -13.62 4.61
N LEU A 95 3.11 -14.03 3.75
CA LEU A 95 1.71 -13.63 3.88
C LEU A 95 0.99 -14.38 5.02
N PRO A 96 0.53 -13.71 6.09
CA PRO A 96 -0.13 -14.35 7.23
C PRO A 96 -1.64 -14.59 6.96
N PHE A 97 -1.99 -14.97 5.73
CA PHE A 97 -3.37 -15.17 5.30
C PHE A 97 -3.59 -16.61 4.86
N ALA A 98 -4.80 -17.11 5.09
CA ALA A 98 -5.15 -18.44 4.63
C ALA A 98 -5.14 -18.48 3.09
N SER A 99 -4.76 -19.62 2.52
CA SER A 99 -4.82 -19.81 1.07
C SER A 99 -6.25 -19.63 0.57
N ALA A 100 -6.40 -18.95 -0.57
CA ALA A 100 -7.70 -18.65 -1.17
C ALA A 100 -8.68 -17.86 -0.27
N SER A 101 -8.18 -17.06 0.68
CA SER A 101 -9.03 -16.19 1.51
C SER A 101 -9.17 -14.75 1.00
N LEU A 102 -8.37 -14.36 0.00
CA LEU A 102 -8.35 -13.03 -0.60
C LEU A 102 -8.78 -13.13 -2.07
N ASP A 103 -9.63 -12.20 -2.50
CA ASP A 103 -10.13 -12.13 -3.88
C ASP A 103 -9.31 -11.16 -4.73
N LEU A 104 -8.71 -10.14 -4.10
CA LEU A 104 -7.89 -9.12 -4.75
C LEU A 104 -6.69 -8.76 -3.86
N VAL A 105 -5.50 -8.73 -4.46
CA VAL A 105 -4.28 -8.20 -3.84
C VAL A 105 -3.69 -7.13 -4.74
N VAL A 106 -3.41 -5.95 -4.20
CA VAL A 106 -2.77 -4.83 -4.91
C VAL A 106 -1.43 -4.50 -4.25
N LEU A 107 -0.38 -4.42 -5.06
CA LEU A 107 1.03 -4.32 -4.63
C LEU A 107 1.70 -3.07 -5.24
N PRO A 108 1.25 -1.85 -4.91
CA PRO A 108 1.83 -0.64 -5.50
C PRO A 108 3.27 -0.44 -5.00
N HIS A 109 4.22 -0.48 -5.93
CA HIS A 109 5.65 -0.30 -5.64
C HIS A 109 6.27 -1.28 -4.62
N VAL A 110 5.81 -2.53 -4.64
CA VAL A 110 6.31 -3.60 -3.76
C VAL A 110 7.20 -4.61 -4.51
N LEU A 111 6.80 -5.01 -5.72
CA LEU A 111 7.46 -6.10 -6.45
C LEU A 111 8.85 -5.72 -6.97
N GLU A 112 9.16 -4.43 -7.07
CA GLU A 112 10.47 -3.89 -7.42
C GLU A 112 11.57 -4.30 -6.42
N PHE A 113 11.17 -4.78 -5.24
CA PHE A 113 12.06 -5.21 -4.16
C PHE A 113 12.02 -6.72 -3.89
N ALA A 114 11.25 -7.49 -4.68
CA ALA A 114 11.21 -8.95 -4.58
C ALA A 114 12.37 -9.54 -5.41
N ALA A 115 13.37 -10.11 -4.72
CA ALA A 115 14.53 -10.79 -5.32
C ALA A 115 14.49 -12.29 -5.05
#